data_AF-A0A933Q0S0-F1
#
_entry.id   AF-A0A933Q0S0-F1
#
_cell.length_a   1.000
_cell.length_b   1.000
_cell.length_c   1.000
_cell.angle_alpha   90.00
_cell.angle_beta   90.00
_cell.angle_gamma   90.00
#
_symmetry.space_group_name_H-M   'P 1'
#
loop_
_entity.id
_entity.type
_entity.pdbx_description
1 polymer ?
#
loop_
_entity_poly.entity_id
_entity_poly.type
_entity_poly.pdbx_seq_one_letter_code
_entity_poly.pdbx_strand_id
1 'polypeptide(L)'
;MSAPGKMLGEILGHVFKKADTTLYPFEKPEMPANFRGRIKFIAEKCIGCKICMKVCPAYAIDIKTIGEKKYQCDIWLDRCIFCAQCVESCPKDALDNSSEYELAALDKKSLFTEQK
;
A
#
# COMPACT_ATOMS: atom_id res chain seq x y z
N MET A 1 -28.54 -14.74 -29.74
CA MET A 1 -27.09 -14.81 -30.04
C MET A 1 -26.78 -13.70 -31.03
N SER A 2 -26.02 -12.68 -30.63
CA SER A 2 -25.65 -11.56 -31.51
C SER A 2 -24.90 -12.07 -32.74
N ALA A 3 -25.29 -11.59 -33.91
CA ALA A 3 -24.73 -12.01 -35.20
C ALA A 3 -23.18 -11.95 -35.22
N PRO A 4 -22.50 -12.96 -35.82
CA PRO A 4 -21.06 -12.94 -35.97
C PRO A 4 -20.64 -11.72 -36.81
N GLY A 5 -19.68 -10.93 -36.30
CA GLY A 5 -19.12 -9.77 -37.03
C GLY A 5 -19.56 -8.38 -36.55
N LYS A 6 -20.45 -8.27 -35.56
CA LYS A 6 -20.92 -6.97 -35.04
C LYS A 6 -19.80 -6.06 -34.47
N MET A 7 -18.63 -6.62 -34.16
CA MET A 7 -17.47 -5.90 -33.62
C MET A 7 -16.38 -5.55 -34.66
N LEU A 8 -16.54 -5.93 -35.94
CA LEU A 8 -15.51 -5.70 -36.97
C LEU A 8 -15.18 -4.21 -37.17
N GLY A 9 -16.18 -3.33 -37.11
CA GLY A 9 -15.98 -1.88 -37.24
C GLY A 9 -15.16 -1.28 -36.09
N GLU A 10 -15.44 -1.72 -34.86
CA GLU A 10 -14.69 -1.29 -33.67
C GLU A 10 -13.24 -1.79 -33.72
N ILE A 11 -13.02 -3.03 -34.17
CA ILE A 11 -11.67 -3.61 -34.31
C ILE A 11 -10.86 -2.81 -35.32
N LEU A 12 -11.41 -2.54 -36.50
CA LEU A 12 -10.75 -1.72 -37.51
C LEU A 12 -10.44 -0.30 -36.99
N GLY A 13 -11.34 0.29 -36.20
CA GLY A 13 -11.12 1.60 -35.58
C GLY A 13 -10.03 1.62 -34.51
N HIS A 14 -9.77 0.51 -33.80
CA HIS A 14 -8.73 0.42 -32.78
C HIS A 14 -7.35 0.03 -33.33
N VAL A 15 -7.26 -0.62 -34.49
CA VAL A 15 -5.98 -0.97 -35.14
C VAL A 15 -5.12 0.27 -35.44
N PHE A 16 -5.74 1.41 -35.73
CA PHE A 16 -5.03 2.65 -36.06
C PHE A 16 -4.77 3.57 -34.85
N LYS A 17 -5.23 3.21 -33.65
CA LYS A 17 -4.98 3.99 -32.43
C LYS A 17 -3.67 3.57 -31.78
N LYS A 18 -3.01 4.50 -31.08
CA LYS A 18 -1.84 4.19 -30.26
C LYS A 18 -2.23 3.20 -29.16
N ALA A 19 -1.34 2.26 -28.85
CA ALA A 19 -1.52 1.36 -27.72
C ALA A 19 -1.55 2.14 -26.39
N ASP A 20 -2.46 1.76 -25.52
CA ASP A 20 -2.61 2.32 -24.16
C ASP A 20 -1.63 1.70 -23.15
N THR A 21 -0.76 0.80 -23.61
CA THR A 21 0.22 0.10 -22.79
C THR A 21 1.34 1.04 -22.34
N THR A 22 1.64 1.07 -21.05
CA THR A 22 2.85 1.67 -20.49
C THR A 22 3.99 0.66 -20.47
N LEU A 23 5.21 1.08 -20.80
CA LEU A 23 6.38 0.18 -20.86
C LEU A 23 6.97 -0.07 -19.46
N TYR A 24 6.28 -0.83 -18.61
CA TYR A 24 6.82 -1.24 -17.31
C TYR A 24 7.95 -2.28 -17.50
N PRO A 25 9.10 -2.17 -16.82
CA PRO A 25 9.43 -1.30 -15.67
C PRO A 25 10.13 0.03 -16.01
N PHE A 26 10.33 0.36 -17.29
CA PHE A 26 11.07 1.56 -17.72
C PHE A 26 10.27 2.84 -17.56
N GLU A 27 8.95 2.78 -17.77
CA GLU A 27 8.00 3.87 -17.55
C GLU A 27 7.04 3.46 -16.43
N LYS A 28 7.18 4.10 -15.27
CA LYS A 28 6.34 3.82 -14.10
C LYS A 28 5.14 4.76 -14.07
N PRO A 29 3.93 4.26 -13.76
CA PRO A 29 2.76 5.11 -13.61
C PRO A 29 2.91 6.02 -12.38
N GLU A 30 2.44 7.26 -12.51
CA GLU A 30 2.36 8.19 -11.39
C GLU A 30 1.19 7.80 -10.48
N MET A 31 1.48 7.52 -9.21
CA MET A 31 0.44 7.19 -8.23
C MET A 31 -0.25 8.46 -7.73
N PRO A 32 -1.58 8.43 -7.50
CA PRO A 32 -2.28 9.56 -6.93
C PRO A 32 -1.81 9.83 -5.49
N ALA A 33 -1.99 11.07 -5.01
CA ALA A 33 -1.51 11.50 -3.70
C ALA A 33 -2.09 10.69 -2.52
N ASN A 34 -3.30 10.15 -2.67
CA ASN A 34 -3.99 9.33 -1.67
C ASN A 34 -3.84 7.81 -1.90
N PHE A 35 -2.83 7.40 -2.67
CA PHE A 35 -2.54 5.99 -2.89
C PHE A 35 -2.21 5.27 -1.59
N ARG A 36 -2.74 4.05 -1.44
CA ARG A 36 -2.57 3.21 -0.23
C ARG A 36 -1.51 2.14 -0.47
N GLY A 37 -0.24 2.54 -0.47
CA GLY A 37 0.90 1.63 -0.60
C GLY A 37 1.47 1.22 0.76
N ARG A 38 2.79 0.99 0.80
CA ARG A 38 3.49 0.59 2.02
C ARG A 38 3.26 1.60 3.15
N ILE A 39 2.96 1.10 4.34
CA ILE A 39 2.80 1.93 5.54
C ILE A 39 4.19 2.37 6.04
N LYS A 40 4.36 3.67 6.19
CA LYS A 40 5.54 4.32 6.78
C LYS A 40 5.25 4.74 8.20
N PHE A 41 6.18 4.49 9.11
CA PHE A 41 6.11 4.85 10.51
C PHE A 41 7.15 5.93 10.82
N ILE A 42 6.70 6.97 11.50
CA ILE A 42 7.50 8.12 11.92
C ILE A 42 7.59 8.06 13.45
N ALA A 43 8.69 7.50 13.94
CA ALA A 43 8.87 7.21 15.36
C ALA A 43 8.82 8.48 16.23
N GLU A 44 9.29 9.63 15.74
CA GLU A 44 9.32 10.86 16.53
C GLU A 44 7.91 11.40 16.86
N LYS A 45 6.92 11.08 16.03
CA LYS A 45 5.52 11.49 16.23
C LYS A 45 4.72 10.52 17.09
N CYS A 46 5.21 9.29 17.27
CA CYS A 46 4.50 8.26 17.99
C CYS A 46 4.50 8.52 19.49
N ILE A 47 3.33 8.41 20.12
CA ILE A 47 3.15 8.55 21.57
C ILE A 47 2.78 7.23 22.26
N GLY A 48 2.82 6.11 21.53
CA GLY A 48 2.51 4.79 22.09
C GLY A 48 1.05 4.59 22.51
N CYS A 49 0.09 5.31 21.91
CA CYS A 49 -1.34 5.19 22.25
C CYS A 49 -1.98 3.85 21.84
N LYS A 50 -1.35 3.08 20.94
CA LYS A 50 -1.77 1.75 20.45
C LYS A 50 -3.17 1.70 19.80
N ILE A 51 -3.73 2.86 19.41
CA ILE A 51 -5.01 2.93 18.69
C ILE A 51 -4.90 2.19 17.34
N CYS A 52 -3.79 2.37 16.62
CA CYS A 52 -3.51 1.70 15.35
C CYS A 52 -3.59 0.16 15.44
N MET A 53 -3.17 -0.43 16.56
CA MET A 53 -3.25 -1.87 16.80
C MET A 53 -4.71 -2.32 16.97
N LYS A 54 -5.51 -1.53 17.70
CA LYS A 54 -6.91 -1.86 18.00
C LYS A 54 -7.82 -1.74 16.78
N VAL A 55 -7.56 -0.76 15.91
CA VAL A 55 -8.37 -0.54 14.70
C VAL A 55 -7.97 -1.45 13.55
N CYS A 56 -6.80 -2.09 13.59
CA CYS A 56 -6.33 -2.93 12.50
C CYS A 56 -7.20 -4.21 12.37
N PRO A 57 -7.95 -4.39 11.26
CA PRO A 57 -8.84 -5.54 11.11
C PRO A 57 -8.08 -6.86 10.92
N ALA A 58 -6.83 -6.79 10.45
CA ALA A 58 -5.98 -7.95 10.20
C ALA A 58 -4.94 -8.20 11.29
N TYR A 59 -4.94 -7.41 12.37
CA TYR A 59 -3.94 -7.48 13.45
C TYR A 59 -2.49 -7.50 12.92
N ALA A 60 -2.22 -6.65 11.92
CA ALA A 60 -0.97 -6.60 11.18
C ALA A 60 0.05 -5.58 11.73
N ILE A 61 -0.27 -4.90 12.84
CA ILE A 61 0.57 -3.87 13.45
C ILE A 61 0.72 -4.17 14.94
N ASP A 62 1.95 -4.10 15.44
CA ASP A 62 2.27 -4.12 16.87
C ASP A 62 3.21 -2.96 17.24
N ILE A 63 2.94 -2.31 18.38
CA ILE A 63 3.72 -1.16 18.86
C ILE A 63 4.44 -1.56 20.14
N LYS A 64 5.77 -1.62 20.05
CA LYS A 64 6.68 -1.93 21.16
C LYS A 64 7.32 -0.67 21.73
N THR A 65 7.52 -0.64 23.04
CA THR A 65 8.25 0.43 23.73
C THR A 65 9.68 -0.03 23.96
N ILE A 66 10.65 0.67 23.37
CA ILE A 66 12.08 0.30 23.43
C ILE A 66 12.83 1.12 24.47
N GLY A 67 12.31 2.29 24.84
CA GLY A 67 12.90 3.14 25.87
C GLY A 67 11.96 4.27 26.27
N GLU A 68 12.48 5.25 27.01
CA GLU A 68 11.71 6.44 27.37
C GLU A 68 11.29 7.20 26.11
N LYS A 69 9.98 7.21 25.85
CA LYS A 69 9.35 7.89 24.69
C LYS A 69 9.87 7.42 23.32
N LYS A 70 10.44 6.21 23.22
CA LYS A 70 10.84 5.59 21.94
C LYS A 70 9.99 4.37 21.67
N TYR A 71 9.36 4.37 20.50
CA TYR A 71 8.43 3.33 20.06
C TYR A 71 8.89 2.73 18.75
N GLN A 72 8.77 1.41 18.64
CA GLN A 72 8.96 0.67 17.39
C GLN A 72 7.62 0.15 16.90
N CYS A 73 7.41 0.24 15.59
CA CYS A 73 6.23 -0.27 14.90
C CYS A 73 6.63 -1.50 14.08
N ASP A 74 6.12 -2.64 14.50
CA ASP A 74 6.27 -3.91 13.81
C ASP A 74 5.07 -4.08 12.87
N ILE A 75 5.34 -4.20 11.57
CA ILE A 75 4.31 -4.33 10.54
C ILE A 75 4.50 -5.62 9.76
N TRP A 76 3.47 -6.45 9.74
CA TRP A 76 3.37 -7.68 8.95
C TRP A 76 2.71 -7.38 7.60
N LEU A 77 3.49 -7.15 6.55
CA LEU A 77 2.95 -6.87 5.21
C LEU A 77 2.24 -8.09 4.60
N ASP A 78 2.54 -9.31 5.08
CA ASP A 78 1.83 -10.53 4.69
C ASP A 78 0.38 -10.58 5.18
N ARG A 79 0.05 -9.79 6.21
CA ARG A 79 -1.32 -9.71 6.79
C ARG A 79 -2.03 -8.41 6.45
N CYS A 80 -1.27 -7.34 6.18
CA CYS A 80 -1.82 -6.03 5.92
C CYS A 80 -2.74 -6.06 4.68
N ILE A 81 -3.96 -5.53 4.84
CA ILE A 81 -4.94 -5.39 3.74
C ILE A 81 -4.96 -3.98 3.12
N PHE A 82 -3.99 -3.14 3.47
CA PHE A 82 -3.82 -1.77 2.94
C PHE A 82 -5.08 -0.87 3.03
N CYS A 83 -5.88 -1.06 4.08
CA CYS A 83 -7.12 -0.29 4.29
C CYS A 83 -6.91 1.15 4.78
N ALA A 84 -5.69 1.51 5.20
CA ALA A 84 -5.31 2.82 5.76
C ALA A 84 -6.00 3.25 7.07
N GLN A 85 -6.79 2.40 7.73
CA GLN A 85 -7.45 2.75 9.01
C GLN A 85 -6.46 3.13 10.12
N CYS A 86 -5.28 2.54 10.14
CA CYS A 86 -4.23 2.87 11.10
C CYS A 86 -3.64 4.28 10.89
N VAL A 87 -3.62 4.76 9.65
CA VAL A 87 -3.19 6.11 9.27
C VAL A 87 -4.26 7.11 9.71
N GLU A 88 -5.52 6.87 9.33
CA GLU A 88 -6.65 7.75 9.65
C GLU A 88 -6.94 7.86 11.15
N SER A 89 -6.70 6.78 11.90
CA SER A 89 -6.95 6.75 13.35
C SER A 89 -5.79 7.29 14.19
N CYS A 90 -4.65 7.64 13.58
CA CYS A 90 -3.49 8.09 14.33
C CYS A 90 -3.65 9.55 14.76
N PRO A 91 -3.70 9.88 16.08
CA PRO A 91 -3.92 11.25 16.54
C PRO A 91 -2.73 12.19 16.33
N LYS A 92 -1.58 11.66 15.89
CA LYS A 92 -0.32 12.40 15.72
C LYS A 92 0.30 12.19 14.34
N ASP A 93 -0.43 11.57 13.41
CA ASP A 93 0.06 11.28 12.05
C ASP A 93 1.45 10.61 12.05
N ALA A 94 1.62 9.65 12.95
CA ALA A 94 2.84 8.86 13.09
C ALA A 94 2.89 7.69 12.09
N LEU A 95 1.80 7.43 11.38
CA LEU A 95 1.71 6.44 10.31
C LEU A 95 1.23 7.16 9.05
N ASP A 96 1.82 6.81 7.90
CA ASP A 96 1.46 7.40 6.60
C ASP A 96 1.45 6.34 5.49
N ASN A 97 0.68 6.59 4.44
CA ASN A 97 0.66 5.76 3.24
C ASN A 97 1.71 6.25 2.24
N SER A 98 2.58 5.36 1.80
CA SER A 98 3.52 5.67 0.73
C SER A 98 2.96 5.30 -0.65
N SER A 99 3.58 5.84 -1.68
CA SER A 99 3.40 5.44 -3.08
C SER A 99 4.14 4.15 -3.45
N GLU A 100 4.78 3.47 -2.50
CA GLU A 100 5.51 2.23 -2.77
C GLU A 100 4.53 1.06 -2.92
N TYR A 101 4.44 0.49 -4.13
CA TYR A 101 3.59 -0.66 -4.48
C TYR A 101 4.40 -1.92 -4.85
N GLU A 102 5.69 -1.79 -5.13
CA GLU A 102 6.59 -2.90 -5.53
C GLU A 102 7.11 -3.66 -4.30
N LEU A 103 6.22 -4.33 -3.56
CA LEU A 103 6.53 -4.99 -2.28
C LEU A 103 6.73 -6.52 -2.39
N ALA A 104 6.80 -7.04 -3.60
CA ALA A 104 6.93 -8.48 -3.83
C ALA A 104 8.25 -9.00 -3.28
N ALA A 105 8.20 -10.13 -2.57
CA ALA A 105 9.37 -10.80 -2.05
C ALA A 105 9.19 -12.33 -2.10
N LEU A 106 10.30 -13.06 -2.15
CA LEU A 106 10.29 -14.52 -2.29
C LEU A 106 9.90 -15.22 -0.98
N ASP A 107 10.36 -14.68 0.15
CA ASP A 107 10.16 -15.27 1.46
C ASP A 107 9.15 -14.49 2.28
N LYS A 108 8.21 -15.18 2.93
CA LYS A 108 7.25 -14.55 3.85
C LYS A 108 7.92 -13.74 4.97
N LYS A 109 9.07 -14.18 5.45
CA LYS A 109 9.82 -13.49 6.52
C LYS A 109 10.31 -12.12 6.10
N SER A 110 10.58 -11.90 4.81
CA SER A 110 11.03 -10.61 4.31
C SER A 110 9.93 -9.55 4.23
N LEU A 111 8.65 -9.97 4.34
CA LEU A 111 7.49 -9.09 4.41
C LEU A 111 7.24 -8.54 5.82
N PHE A 112 8.00 -9.00 6.81
CA PHE A 112 8.00 -8.40 8.14
C PHE A 112 8.92 -7.18 8.14
N THR A 113 8.39 -6.02 8.55
CA THR A 113 9.17 -4.78 8.67
C THR A 113 9.18 -4.30 10.11
N GLU A 114 10.38 -4.12 10.66
CA GLU A 114 10.61 -3.42 11.93
C GLU A 114 10.93 -1.96 11.63
N GLN A 115 10.07 -1.03 12.04
CA GLN A 115 10.27 0.42 11.83
C GLN A 115 10.54 1.07 13.20
N LYS A 116 11.74 1.65 13.36
CA LYS A 116 12.25 2.24 14.61
C LYS A 116 12.22 3.75 14.61
#